data_AF-A0AAX2F533-F1
#
_entry.id   AF-A0AAX2F533-F1
#
_cell.length_a   1.000
_cell.length_b   1.000
_cell.length_c   1.000
_cell.angle_alpha   90.00
_cell.angle_beta   90.00
_cell.angle_gamma   90.00
#
_symmetry.space_group_name_H-M   'P 1'
#
loop_
_entity.id
_entity.type
_entity.pdbx_description
1 polymer ?
#
loop_
_entity_poly.entity_id
_entity_poly.type
_entity_poly.pdbx_seq_one_letter_code
_entity_poly.pdbx_strand_id
1 'polypeptide(L)'
;MKDRIRQLMESQHMTQQTFADFIGISSASLSSIFTGRTKPTLNTVEAIKSKFTKINLDWLLYGQGPMFKDQVSEPNSSTGEAGMMSPGVSEGVLDFPNPTPSSLPETEQISSPYSDNMYKSPSRTEVKYIDKPQRRITEIRIFFDDQTWETFVPKK
;
A
#
# COMPACT_ATOMS: atom_id res chain seq x y z
N MET A 1 8.74 0.02 -6.10
CA MET A 1 7.39 -0.45 -5.68
C MET A 1 6.48 -0.65 -6.89
N LYS A 2 6.43 0.28 -7.85
CA LYS A 2 5.61 0.13 -9.08
C LYS A 2 5.79 -1.23 -9.78
N ASP A 3 7.02 -1.72 -9.88
CA ASP A 3 7.34 -2.97 -10.58
C ASP A 3 6.82 -4.19 -9.82
N ARG A 4 6.79 -4.12 -8.48
CA ARG A 4 6.22 -5.17 -7.62
C ARG A 4 4.70 -5.18 -7.67
N ILE A 5 4.06 -4.00 -7.74
CA ILE A 5 2.61 -3.90 -7.99
C ILE A 5 2.29 -4.54 -9.35
N ARG A 6 3.15 -4.33 -10.36
CA ARG A 6 3.01 -4.95 -11.68
C ARG A 6 3.18 -6.47 -11.63
N GLN A 7 4.22 -6.96 -10.97
CA GLN A 7 4.44 -8.40 -10.78
C GLN A 7 3.28 -9.06 -10.03
N LEU A 8 2.74 -8.40 -9.01
CA LEU A 8 1.55 -8.89 -8.30
C LEU A 8 0.35 -8.99 -9.25
N MET A 9 0.09 -7.95 -10.04
CA MET A 9 -0.98 -7.96 -11.04
C MET A 9 -0.82 -9.10 -12.05
N GLU A 10 0.38 -9.29 -12.58
CA GLU A 10 0.73 -10.36 -13.53
C GLU A 10 0.57 -11.75 -12.91
N SER A 11 0.98 -11.94 -11.65
CA SER A 11 0.82 -13.21 -10.91
C SER A 11 -0.64 -13.61 -10.71
N GLN A 12 -1.56 -12.64 -10.73
CA GLN A 12 -2.99 -12.86 -10.59
C GLN A 12 -3.70 -12.96 -11.95
N HIS A 13 -2.95 -12.90 -13.07
CA HIS A 13 -3.48 -12.90 -14.43
C HIS A 13 -4.55 -11.82 -14.67
N MET A 14 -4.41 -10.67 -14.01
CA MET A 14 -5.37 -9.57 -14.12
C MET A 14 -4.90 -8.51 -15.11
N THR A 15 -5.84 -7.94 -15.87
CA THR A 15 -5.57 -6.73 -16.63
C THR A 15 -5.43 -5.53 -15.68
N GLN A 16 -4.80 -4.45 -16.15
CA GLN A 16 -4.65 -3.22 -15.36
C GLN A 16 -6.00 -2.67 -14.87
N GLN A 17 -7.02 -2.73 -15.71
CA GLN A 17 -8.36 -2.24 -15.36
C GLN A 17 -8.98 -3.12 -14.29
N THR A 18 -9.00 -4.44 -14.50
CA THR A 18 -9.55 -5.41 -13.53
C THR A 18 -8.83 -5.32 -12.18
N PHE A 19 -7.50 -5.16 -12.19
CA PHE A 19 -6.72 -5.03 -10.97
C PHE A 19 -7.05 -3.73 -10.22
N ALA A 20 -7.18 -2.60 -10.93
CA ALA A 20 -7.57 -1.32 -10.34
C ALA A 20 -8.95 -1.41 -9.66
N ASP A 21 -9.92 -1.98 -10.37
CA ASP A 21 -11.27 -2.19 -9.86
C ASP A 21 -11.27 -3.14 -8.65
N PHE A 22 -10.45 -4.21 -8.70
CA PHE A 22 -10.33 -5.19 -7.63
C PHE A 22 -9.79 -4.58 -6.33
N ILE A 23 -8.73 -3.78 -6.40
CA ILE A 23 -8.16 -3.08 -5.23
C ILE A 23 -8.91 -1.79 -4.88
N GLY A 24 -9.86 -1.36 -5.70
CA GLY A 24 -10.69 -0.18 -5.43
C GLY A 24 -9.95 1.15 -5.62
N ILE A 25 -8.99 1.21 -6.54
CA ILE A 25 -8.35 2.47 -6.96
C ILE A 25 -8.73 2.79 -8.41
N SER A 26 -8.68 4.07 -8.77
CA SER A 26 -8.99 4.45 -10.16
C SER A 26 -7.93 3.89 -11.14
N SER A 27 -8.36 3.39 -12.30
CA SER A 27 -7.46 2.95 -13.37
C SER A 27 -6.48 4.06 -13.79
N ALA A 28 -6.92 5.33 -13.76
CA ALA A 28 -6.06 6.49 -14.00
C ALA A 28 -4.93 6.61 -12.97
N SER A 29 -5.23 6.43 -11.67
CA SER A 29 -4.24 6.44 -10.59
C SER A 29 -3.22 5.33 -10.77
N LEU A 30 -3.69 4.10 -11.03
CA LEU A 30 -2.80 2.95 -11.25
C LEU A 30 -1.91 3.16 -12.49
N SER A 31 -2.46 3.73 -13.57
CA SER A 31 -1.69 4.07 -14.78
C SER A 31 -0.63 5.14 -14.54
N SER A 32 -0.94 6.17 -13.76
CA SER A 32 0.04 7.18 -13.37
C SER A 32 1.20 6.57 -12.56
N ILE A 33 0.90 5.57 -11.72
CA ILE A 33 1.92 4.82 -10.96
C ILE A 33 2.82 4.01 -11.90
N PHE A 34 2.26 3.27 -12.85
CA PHE A 34 3.03 2.44 -13.78
C PHE A 34 3.87 3.27 -14.76
N THR A 35 3.37 4.42 -15.18
CA THR A 35 4.12 5.38 -16.02
C THR A 35 5.17 6.17 -15.24
N GLY A 36 5.18 6.06 -13.90
CA GLY A 36 6.16 6.75 -13.04
C GLY A 36 5.85 8.23 -12.80
N ARG A 37 4.70 8.73 -13.27
CA ARG A 37 4.26 10.12 -13.03
C ARG A 37 3.83 10.34 -11.57
N THR A 38 3.42 9.28 -10.87
CA THR A 38 3.01 9.37 -9.46
C THR A 38 3.62 8.22 -8.65
N LYS A 39 4.02 8.50 -7.41
CA LYS A 39 4.47 7.46 -6.48
C LYS A 39 3.24 6.78 -5.86
N PRO A 40 3.28 5.46 -5.61
CA PRO A 40 2.23 4.79 -4.84
C PRO A 40 2.10 5.44 -3.45
N THR A 41 0.86 5.67 -3.02
CA THR A 41 0.56 6.26 -1.70
C THR A 41 0.27 5.16 -0.68
N LEU A 42 0.22 5.52 0.61
CA LEU A 42 -0.16 4.60 1.67
C LEU A 42 -1.52 3.93 1.38
N ASN A 43 -2.51 4.69 0.92
CA ASN A 43 -3.82 4.15 0.52
C ASN A 43 -3.71 3.06 -0.55
N THR A 44 -2.74 3.15 -1.47
CA THR A 44 -2.52 2.10 -2.48
C THR A 44 -2.00 0.83 -1.83
N VAL A 45 -1.09 0.95 -0.86
CA VAL A 45 -0.54 -0.19 -0.11
C VAL A 45 -1.62 -0.83 0.76
N GLU A 46 -2.45 -0.04 1.44
CA GLU A 46 -3.58 -0.52 2.25
C GLU A 46 -4.63 -1.24 1.39
N ALA A 47 -4.98 -0.66 0.24
CA ALA A 47 -5.89 -1.26 -0.73
C ALA A 47 -5.41 -2.65 -1.19
N ILE A 48 -4.11 -2.77 -1.49
CA ILE A 48 -3.50 -4.05 -1.87
C ILE A 48 -3.52 -5.02 -0.68
N LYS A 49 -3.11 -4.60 0.52
CA LYS A 49 -3.10 -5.46 1.72
C LYS A 49 -4.51 -5.96 2.08
N SER A 50 -5.52 -5.12 1.91
CA SER A 50 -6.93 -5.45 2.17
C SER A 50 -7.43 -6.60 1.27
N LYS A 51 -7.02 -6.60 0.00
CA LYS A 51 -7.40 -7.65 -0.95
C LYS A 51 -6.50 -8.88 -0.91
N PHE A 52 -5.22 -8.68 -0.63
CA PHE A 52 -4.21 -9.74 -0.57
C PHE A 52 -3.68 -9.89 0.86
N THR A 53 -4.47 -10.51 1.75
CA THR A 53 -4.11 -10.65 3.17
C THR A 53 -2.83 -11.46 3.42
N LYS A 54 -2.49 -12.34 2.47
CA LYS A 54 -1.29 -13.20 2.49
C LYS A 54 -0.03 -12.54 1.92
N ILE A 55 -0.13 -11.31 1.42
CA ILE A 55 1.00 -10.63 0.79
C ILE A 55 2.06 -10.25 1.83
N ASN A 56 3.32 -10.35 1.43
CA ASN A 56 4.43 -9.85 2.23
C ASN A 56 4.60 -8.33 2.01
N LEU A 57 4.41 -7.55 3.07
CA LEU A 57 4.56 -6.09 3.03
C LEU A 57 6.02 -5.69 2.79
N ASP A 58 6.99 -6.39 3.38
CA ASP A 58 8.41 -6.10 3.20
C ASP A 58 8.84 -6.30 1.75
N TRP A 59 8.28 -7.32 1.08
CA TRP A 59 8.45 -7.49 -0.35
C TRP A 59 7.81 -6.33 -1.13
N LEU A 60 6.57 -5.96 -0.82
CA LEU A 60 5.87 -4.88 -1.54
C LEU A 60 6.55 -3.51 -1.37
N LEU A 61 7.06 -3.21 -0.16
CA LEU A 61 7.67 -1.92 0.22
C LEU A 61 9.16 -1.85 -0.12
N TYR A 62 9.93 -2.85 0.30
CA TYR A 62 11.39 -2.87 0.20
C TYR A 62 11.92 -3.86 -0.84
N GLY A 63 11.13 -4.84 -1.25
CA GLY A 63 11.55 -5.87 -2.21
C GLY A 63 12.30 -7.02 -1.55
N GLN A 64 12.13 -7.20 -0.23
CA GLN A 64 12.82 -8.22 0.54
C GLN A 64 11.91 -9.43 0.80
N GLY A 65 12.46 -10.63 0.66
CA GLY A 65 11.76 -11.88 0.93
C GLY A 65 10.79 -12.33 -0.19
N PRO A 66 9.99 -13.36 0.06
CA PRO A 66 9.02 -13.88 -0.91
C PRO A 66 7.79 -12.97 -1.05
N MET A 67 7.11 -13.05 -2.20
CA MET A 67 5.91 -12.26 -2.52
C MET A 67 4.74 -12.56 -1.57
N PHE A 68 4.51 -13.85 -1.27
CA PHE A 68 3.48 -14.30 -0.34
C PHE A 68 4.11 -14.97 0.88
N LYS A 69 3.50 -14.79 2.05
CA LYS A 69 3.99 -15.36 3.31
C LYS A 69 3.84 -16.88 3.40
N ASP A 70 2.97 -17.48 2.58
CA ASP A 70 2.72 -18.93 2.57
C ASP A 70 3.71 -19.73 1.69
N GLN A 71 4.61 -19.08 0.94
CA GLN A 71 5.58 -19.79 0.07
C GLN A 71 6.80 -20.38 0.82
N VAL A 72 6.70 -20.62 2.12
CA VAL A 72 7.77 -21.24 2.93
C VAL A 72 7.68 -22.78 2.94
N SER A 73 6.85 -23.38 2.08
CA SER A 73 6.69 -24.84 1.97
C SER A 73 7.04 -25.36 0.57
N GLU A 74 8.26 -25.13 0.10
CA GLU A 74 8.93 -26.07 -0.82
C GLU A 74 10.42 -26.18 -0.43
N PRO A 75 10.85 -27.32 0.15
CA PRO A 75 12.25 -27.55 0.47
C PRO A 75 12.96 -28.07 -0.79
N ASN A 76 13.45 -27.17 -1.65
CA ASN A 76 14.41 -27.60 -2.65
C ASN A 76 15.80 -27.66 -1.99
N SER A 77 16.14 -28.86 -1.53
CA SER A 77 17.45 -29.21 -1.00
C SER A 77 18.50 -29.10 -2.11
N SER A 78 19.56 -28.34 -1.85
CA SER A 78 20.88 -28.61 -2.41
C SER A 78 21.90 -28.33 -1.32
N THR A 79 22.38 -29.44 -0.76
CA THR A 79 23.36 -29.61 0.30
C THR A 79 24.78 -29.37 -0.19
N GLY A 80 25.62 -28.85 0.72
CA GLY A 80 27.09 -28.83 0.70
C GLY A 80 27.59 -27.79 1.71
N GLU A 81 27.59 -28.07 3.02
CA GLU A 81 28.75 -28.58 3.81
C GLU A 81 30.01 -27.70 3.65
N ALA A 82 30.76 -27.27 4.67
CA ALA A 82 30.79 -27.47 6.11
C ALA A 82 31.72 -26.40 6.74
N GLY A 83 31.61 -26.14 8.03
CA GLY A 83 32.56 -25.30 8.77
C GLY A 83 32.18 -25.06 10.24
N MET A 84 32.42 -26.07 11.08
CA MET A 84 32.52 -25.99 12.56
C MET A 84 33.43 -24.81 12.98
N MET A 85 33.23 -24.09 14.09
CA MET A 85 33.36 -24.46 15.52
C MET A 85 33.00 -23.20 16.35
N SER A 86 32.04 -23.20 17.30
CA SER A 86 32.12 -23.48 18.77
C SER A 86 32.92 -22.44 19.61
N PRO A 87 32.75 -22.35 20.95
CA PRO A 87 31.65 -21.73 21.71
C PRO A 87 32.17 -20.67 22.74
N GLY A 88 31.27 -19.90 23.38
CA GLY A 88 31.68 -18.97 24.44
C GLY A 88 30.54 -18.37 25.25
N VAL A 89 30.21 -19.05 26.35
CA VAL A 89 29.39 -18.60 27.49
C VAL A 89 29.97 -17.38 28.20
N SER A 90 29.14 -16.42 28.58
CA SER A 90 29.05 -15.94 29.99
C SER A 90 28.02 -14.81 30.13
N GLU A 91 27.13 -15.01 31.10
CA GLU A 91 26.20 -14.03 31.68
C GLU A 91 26.86 -12.71 32.06
N GLY A 92 26.05 -11.65 32.03
CA GLY A 92 26.41 -10.33 32.54
C GLY A 92 25.16 -9.50 32.77
N VAL A 93 24.25 -9.98 33.62
CA VAL A 93 23.23 -9.15 34.26
C VAL A 93 23.96 -8.19 35.20
N LEU A 94 23.96 -6.90 34.89
CA LEU A 94 24.30 -5.85 35.86
C LEU A 94 23.03 -5.04 36.13
N ASP A 95 22.30 -5.56 37.11
CA ASP A 95 21.32 -4.90 37.95
C ASP A 95 21.97 -3.70 38.65
N PHE A 96 21.42 -2.49 38.44
CA PHE A 96 21.72 -1.34 39.29
C PHE A 96 20.46 -0.92 40.03
N PRO A 97 20.43 -1.01 41.37
CA PRO A 97 19.26 -0.70 42.17
C PRO A 97 19.07 0.82 42.28
N ASN A 98 17.91 1.29 41.84
CA ASN A 98 17.29 2.49 42.41
C ASN A 98 16.59 2.07 43.71
N PRO A 99 16.90 2.68 44.86
CA PRO A 99 15.89 3.58 45.42
C PRO A 99 16.47 4.70 46.28
N THR A 100 16.02 5.95 46.12
CA THR A 100 15.52 6.75 47.26
C THR A 100 14.78 8.01 46.81
N PRO A 101 13.74 8.44 47.57
CA PRO A 101 12.77 9.46 47.18
C PRO A 101 13.09 10.84 47.79
N SER A 102 12.79 11.91 47.06
CA SER A 102 12.64 13.29 47.54
C SER A 102 12.30 14.17 46.34
N SER A 103 11.43 15.17 46.35
CA SER A 103 10.38 15.65 47.24
C SER A 103 9.59 16.62 46.35
N LEU A 104 8.27 16.63 46.47
CA LEU A 104 7.44 17.73 45.98
C LEU A 104 7.82 19.01 46.73
N PRO A 105 7.73 20.17 46.07
CA PRO A 105 6.94 21.23 46.67
C PRO A 105 5.86 21.76 45.73
N GLU A 106 4.80 22.21 46.38
CA GLU A 106 3.50 22.59 45.87
C GLU A 106 3.41 24.10 45.56
N THR A 107 2.57 24.43 44.57
CA THR A 107 1.82 25.69 44.35
C THR A 107 2.57 26.97 43.93
N GLU A 108 2.19 27.52 42.77
CA GLU A 108 1.38 28.76 42.70
C GLU A 108 0.65 28.91 41.35
N GLN A 109 -0.65 29.19 41.46
CA GLN A 109 -1.57 29.53 40.37
C GLN A 109 -1.42 31.01 40.00
N ILE A 110 -1.29 31.35 38.72
CA ILE A 110 -1.69 32.67 38.21
C ILE A 110 -2.40 32.53 36.87
N SER A 111 -3.59 33.12 36.86
CA SER A 111 -4.62 33.24 35.83
C SER A 111 -4.25 34.11 34.62
N SER A 112 -4.73 33.68 33.42
CA SER A 112 -5.33 34.42 32.26
C SER A 112 -4.72 35.75 31.75
N PRO A 113 -4.80 36.10 30.45
CA PRO A 113 -6.07 36.16 29.72
C PRO A 113 -6.06 35.63 28.26
N TYR A 114 -7.18 34.97 27.95
CA TYR A 114 -7.98 35.07 26.72
C TYR A 114 -7.36 35.81 25.53
N SER A 115 -7.09 35.05 24.45
CA SER A 115 -7.11 35.59 23.08
C SER A 115 -8.18 34.83 22.31
N ASP A 116 -9.29 35.52 22.10
CA ASP A 116 -10.31 35.21 21.11
C ASP A 116 -9.62 35.02 19.75
N ASN A 117 -9.73 33.84 19.17
CA ASN A 117 -9.50 33.66 17.75
C ASN A 117 -10.55 32.69 17.24
N MET A 118 -11.69 33.30 16.87
CA MET A 118 -12.67 32.84 15.90
C MET A 118 -12.31 31.50 15.25
N TYR A 119 -13.03 30.45 15.65
CA TYR A 119 -13.11 29.23 14.86
C TYR A 119 -13.82 29.58 13.54
N LYS A 120 -13.00 29.88 12.53
CA LYS A 120 -13.41 29.95 11.14
C LYS A 120 -14.03 28.58 10.78
N SER A 121 -15.33 28.60 10.50
CA SER A 121 -16.10 27.44 10.08
C SER A 121 -15.39 26.72 8.92
N PRO A 122 -15.36 25.37 8.91
CA PRO A 122 -14.85 24.64 7.76
C PRO A 122 -15.76 24.94 6.56
N SER A 123 -15.17 25.50 5.51
CA SER A 123 -15.81 25.69 4.22
C SER A 123 -16.43 24.37 3.77
N ARG A 124 -17.76 24.34 3.68
CA ARG A 124 -18.52 23.26 3.06
C ARG A 124 -18.02 23.10 1.62
N THR A 125 -17.35 22.00 1.30
CA THR A 125 -17.03 21.63 -0.08
C THR A 125 -18.36 21.33 -0.77
N GLU A 126 -18.86 22.30 -1.52
CA GLU A 126 -20.01 22.12 -2.39
C GLU A 126 -19.58 21.18 -3.52
N VAL A 127 -20.05 19.93 -3.46
CA VAL A 127 -19.93 18.99 -4.57
C VAL A 127 -20.82 19.54 -5.68
N LYS A 128 -20.24 20.36 -6.56
CA LYS A 128 -20.87 20.74 -7.82
C LYS A 128 -21.01 19.46 -8.63
N TYR A 129 -22.21 18.89 -8.63
CA TYR A 129 -22.60 17.84 -9.57
C TYR A 129 -22.50 18.45 -10.96
N ILE A 130 -21.35 18.26 -11.58
CA ILE A 130 -21.23 18.39 -13.03
C ILE A 130 -21.96 17.17 -13.55
N ASP A 131 -23.18 17.39 -14.04
CA ASP A 131 -23.93 16.42 -14.83
C ASP A 131 -23.06 16.08 -16.04
N LYS A 132 -22.19 15.07 -15.89
CA LYS A 132 -21.32 14.62 -16.95
C LYS A 132 -22.25 14.00 -17.99
N PRO A 133 -22.26 14.49 -19.23
CA PRO A 133 -23.18 13.98 -20.24
C PRO A 133 -23.00 12.47 -20.37
N GLN A 134 -24.13 11.74 -20.39
CA GLN A 134 -24.12 10.28 -20.52
C GLN A 134 -23.39 9.88 -21.80
N ARG A 135 -22.31 9.11 -21.65
CA ARG A 135 -21.50 8.64 -22.77
C ARG A 135 -22.28 7.55 -23.51
N ARG A 136 -22.41 7.70 -24.82
CA ARG A 136 -22.95 6.66 -25.70
C ARG A 136 -21.81 6.00 -26.45
N ILE A 137 -21.90 4.69 -26.62
CA ILE A 137 -20.96 3.92 -27.43
C ILE A 137 -21.19 4.34 -28.89
N THR A 138 -20.14 4.83 -29.55
CA THR A 138 -20.19 5.16 -30.98
C THR A 138 -19.72 4.00 -31.85
N GLU A 139 -18.72 3.25 -31.38
CA GLU A 139 -18.08 2.16 -32.11
C GLU A 139 -17.37 1.23 -31.13
N ILE A 140 -17.41 -0.08 -31.39
CA ILE A 140 -16.60 -1.09 -30.70
C ILE A 140 -15.75 -1.80 -31.75
N ARG A 141 -14.43 -1.90 -31.53
CA ARG A 141 -13.53 -2.73 -32.34
C ARG A 141 -13.01 -3.91 -31.52
N ILE A 142 -13.19 -5.11 -32.04
CA ILE A 142 -12.69 -6.36 -31.47
C ILE A 142 -11.49 -6.78 -32.32
N PHE A 143 -10.33 -7.00 -31.69
CA PHE A 143 -9.11 -7.46 -32.36
C PHE A 143 -8.91 -8.95 -32.08
N PHE A 144 -8.61 -9.71 -33.13
CA PHE A 144 -8.31 -11.13 -33.05
C PHE A 144 -6.79 -11.37 -33.07
N ASP A 145 -6.37 -12.58 -32.73
CA ASP A 145 -4.97 -13.00 -32.68
C ASP A 145 -4.31 -13.09 -34.07
N ASP A 146 -5.11 -13.23 -35.12
CA ASP A 146 -4.71 -13.21 -36.52
C ASP A 146 -4.49 -11.79 -37.09
N GLN A 147 -4.49 -10.76 -36.23
CA GLN A 147 -4.39 -9.34 -36.60
C GLN A 147 -5.60 -8.81 -37.38
N THR A 148 -6.72 -9.53 -37.42
CA THR A 148 -7.99 -9.02 -37.97
C THR A 148 -8.78 -8.25 -36.90
N TRP A 149 -9.77 -7.48 -37.35
CA TRP A 149 -10.71 -6.82 -36.43
C TRP A 149 -12.14 -6.80 -36.95
N GLU A 150 -13.10 -6.86 -36.03
CA GLU A 150 -14.52 -6.63 -36.30
C GLU A 150 -14.98 -5.32 -35.67
N THR A 151 -15.81 -4.57 -36.42
CA THR A 151 -16.33 -3.27 -35.99
C THR A 151 -17.84 -3.33 -35.80
N PHE A 152 -18.30 -2.98 -34.60
CA PHE A 152 -19.72 -2.89 -34.26
C PHE A 152 -20.11 -1.43 -34.05
N VAL A 153 -21.03 -0.97 -34.90
CA VAL A 153 -21.69 0.33 -34.76
C VAL A 153 -23.12 0.06 -34.29
N PRO A 154 -23.57 0.62 -33.16
CA PRO A 154 -24.95 0.43 -32.72
C PRO A 154 -25.92 0.98 -33.77
N LYS A 155 -26.90 0.17 -34.17
CA LYS A 155 -27.96 0.59 -35.10
C LYS A 155 -28.76 1.72 -34.47
N LYS A 156 -29.05 2.75 -35.27
CA LYS A 156 -29.75 3.97 -34.87
C LYS A 156 -31.21 3.71 -34.51
#